data_AF-A0A9X8HBH6-F1
#
_entry.id   AF-A0A9X8HBH6-F1
#
_cell.length_a   1.000
_cell.length_b   1.000
_cell.length_c   1.000
_cell.angle_alpha   90.00
_cell.angle_beta   90.00
_cell.angle_gamma   90.00
#
_symmetry.space_group_name_H-M   'P 1'
#
loop_
_entity.id
_entity.type
_entity.pdbx_description
1 polymer ?
#
loop_
_entity_poly.entity_id
_entity_poly.type
_entity_poly.pdbx_seq_one_letter_code
_entity_poly.pdbx_strand_id
1 'polypeptide(L)'
;MDTTDAPQVIEHITKSVNYTPYDARWIPCSARFVSMGIHPRATGAINVFALQQGELKVVHELEKQHGVKCGTFGASSLDARHLAVGDYAGIMSIYDFEKPEIPVYSAQAHKSIINCIDGCGGLNIGYGAPELATGGRDGELCYLLQIPRSQ
;
A
#
# COMPACT_ATOMS: atom_id res chain seq x y z
N MET A 1 15.49 -32.10 -20.89
CA MET A 1 15.91 -30.99 -20.00
C MET A 1 15.39 -31.41 -18.64
N ASP A 2 16.29 -31.87 -17.77
CA ASP A 2 15.94 -32.41 -16.46
C ASP A 2 15.53 -31.24 -15.56
N THR A 3 14.28 -31.22 -15.09
CA THR A 3 13.68 -30.07 -14.38
C THR A 3 13.95 -30.05 -12.87
N THR A 4 14.80 -30.97 -12.40
CA THR A 4 15.11 -31.19 -10.98
C THR A 4 15.88 -30.04 -10.33
N ASP A 5 16.64 -29.27 -11.12
CA ASP A 5 17.40 -28.10 -10.64
C ASP A 5 16.67 -26.76 -10.86
N ALA A 6 15.43 -26.78 -11.36
CA ALA A 6 14.67 -25.55 -11.60
C ALA A 6 14.10 -24.98 -10.28
N PRO A 7 14.12 -23.65 -10.08
CA PRO A 7 13.47 -23.00 -8.93
C PRO A 7 12.00 -23.39 -8.83
N GLN A 8 11.58 -23.75 -7.61
CA GLN A 8 10.21 -24.16 -7.31
C GLN A 8 9.44 -22.98 -6.71
N VAL A 9 8.21 -22.75 -7.19
CA VAL A 9 7.25 -21.85 -6.54
C VAL A 9 6.34 -22.72 -5.68
N ILE A 10 6.43 -22.53 -4.36
CA ILE A 10 5.70 -23.35 -3.38
C ILE A 10 4.72 -22.44 -2.65
N GLU A 11 3.47 -22.88 -2.57
CA GLU A 11 2.49 -22.22 -1.70
C GLU A 11 2.89 -22.42 -0.24
N HIS A 12 3.25 -21.33 0.43
CA HIS A 12 3.67 -21.40 1.83
C HIS A 12 2.47 -21.27 2.78
N ILE A 13 1.60 -20.28 2.56
CA ILE A 13 0.43 -19.99 3.40
C ILE A 13 -0.66 -19.38 2.50
N THR A 14 -1.90 -19.79 2.70
CA THR A 14 -3.08 -19.22 2.04
C THR A 14 -4.11 -18.75 3.06
N LYS A 15 -4.73 -17.60 2.82
CA LYS A 15 -5.80 -17.06 3.66
C LYS A 15 -6.88 -16.42 2.80
N SER A 16 -8.12 -16.83 3.01
CA SER A 16 -9.28 -16.22 2.35
C SER A 16 -9.57 -14.83 2.92
N VAL A 17 -10.01 -13.93 2.04
CA VAL A 17 -10.42 -12.55 2.38
C VAL A 17 -11.85 -12.29 1.92
N ASN A 18 -12.53 -11.33 2.54
CA ASN A 18 -13.93 -10.96 2.27
C ASN A 18 -14.06 -9.68 1.41
N TYR A 19 -13.01 -9.34 0.68
CA TYR A 19 -12.92 -8.22 -0.24
C TYR A 19 -12.16 -8.65 -1.50
N THR A 20 -12.24 -7.86 -2.57
CA THR A 20 -11.43 -8.07 -3.77
C THR A 20 -10.07 -7.39 -3.57
N PRO A 21 -8.96 -8.14 -3.41
CA PRO A 21 -7.63 -7.53 -3.30
C PRO A 21 -7.17 -7.00 -4.65
N TYR A 22 -6.57 -5.80 -4.65
CA TYR A 22 -6.03 -5.15 -5.84
C TYR A 22 -4.51 -5.01 -5.81
N ASP A 23 -3.93 -4.85 -4.62
CA ASP A 23 -2.48 -4.67 -4.45
C ASP A 23 -2.05 -5.19 -3.08
N ALA A 24 -0.82 -5.68 -2.99
CA ALA A 24 -0.22 -6.19 -1.77
C ALA A 24 1.25 -5.77 -1.67
N ARG A 25 1.67 -5.27 -0.50
CA ARG A 25 3.02 -4.73 -0.27
C ARG A 25 3.60 -5.20 1.05
N TRP A 26 4.85 -5.65 1.03
CA TRP A 26 5.59 -5.93 2.25
C TRP A 26 5.81 -4.64 3.04
N ILE A 27 5.56 -4.70 4.35
CA ILE A 27 5.90 -3.62 5.27
C ILE A 27 7.42 -3.73 5.53
N PRO A 28 8.20 -2.68 5.21
CA PRO A 28 9.67 -2.72 5.31
C PRO A 28 10.16 -3.22 6.68
N CYS A 29 11.26 -3.99 6.66
CA CYS A 29 11.92 -4.52 7.86
C CYS A 29 10.99 -5.33 8.79
N SER A 30 9.99 -6.03 8.24
CA SER A 30 9.10 -6.86 9.04
C SER A 30 8.54 -8.07 8.30
N ALA A 31 8.11 -9.10 9.04
CA ALA A 31 7.37 -10.25 8.51
C ALA A 31 5.87 -9.94 8.35
N ARG A 32 5.55 -8.73 7.88
CA ARG A 32 4.18 -8.24 7.69
C ARG A 32 4.00 -7.70 6.28
N PHE A 33 2.79 -7.82 5.76
CA PHE A 33 2.40 -7.18 4.51
C PHE A 33 1.02 -6.57 4.64
N VAL A 34 0.74 -5.57 3.81
CA VAL A 34 -0.58 -4.98 3.64
C VAL A 34 -1.21 -5.52 2.36
N SER A 35 -2.50 -5.77 2.41
CA SER A 35 -3.36 -6.02 1.25
C SER A 35 -4.41 -4.91 1.20
N MET A 36 -4.67 -4.40 0.01
CA MET A 36 -5.59 -3.30 -0.23
C MET A 36 -6.62 -3.70 -1.29
N GLY A 37 -7.84 -3.20 -1.16
CA GLY A 37 -8.90 -3.59 -2.06
C GLY A 37 -10.23 -2.89 -1.83
N ILE A 38 -11.30 -3.57 -2.24
CA ILE A 38 -12.68 -3.10 -2.09
C ILE A 38 -13.60 -4.22 -1.60
N HIS A 39 -14.47 -3.91 -0.65
CA HIS A 39 -15.55 -4.78 -0.22
C HIS A 39 -16.70 -4.77 -1.24
N PRO A 40 -17.57 -5.80 -1.24
CA PRO A 40 -18.77 -5.83 -2.09
C PRO A 40 -19.72 -4.64 -1.90
N ARG A 41 -19.67 -3.99 -0.72
CA ARG A 41 -20.43 -2.77 -0.40
C ARG A 41 -19.77 -1.47 -0.89
N ALA A 42 -18.79 -1.57 -1.78
CA ALA A 42 -18.04 -0.48 -2.38
C ALA A 42 -17.17 0.38 -1.43
N THR A 43 -16.92 -0.10 -0.21
CA THR A 43 -15.97 0.50 0.73
C THR A 43 -14.57 -0.08 0.58
N GLY A 44 -13.54 0.72 0.85
CA GLY A 44 -12.15 0.28 0.77
C GLY A 44 -11.75 -0.63 1.91
N ALA A 45 -10.86 -1.56 1.60
CA ALA A 45 -10.24 -2.46 2.57
C ALA A 45 -8.73 -2.20 2.60
N ILE A 46 -8.16 -2.04 3.80
CA ILE A 46 -6.72 -2.08 4.05
C ILE A 46 -6.48 -3.03 5.22
N ASN A 47 -5.90 -4.19 4.94
CA ASN A 47 -5.64 -5.21 5.95
C ASN A 47 -4.14 -5.46 6.07
N VAL A 48 -3.61 -5.39 7.29
CA VAL A 48 -2.23 -5.76 7.59
C VAL A 48 -2.21 -7.18 8.12
N PHE A 49 -1.41 -8.03 7.50
CA PHE A 49 -1.17 -9.41 7.91
C PHE A 49 0.24 -9.57 8.45
N ALA A 50 0.40 -10.40 9.48
CA ALA A 50 1.69 -10.86 9.99
C ALA A 50 1.83 -12.36 9.81
N LEU A 51 2.99 -12.79 9.33
CA LEU A 51 3.37 -14.19 9.33
C LEU A 51 3.82 -14.55 10.74
N GLN A 52 3.09 -15.44 11.40
CA GLN A 52 3.40 -15.94 12.74
C GLN A 52 3.24 -17.45 12.78
N GLN A 53 4.34 -18.16 13.05
CA GLN A 53 4.33 -19.62 13.29
C GLN A 53 3.62 -20.44 12.20
N GLY A 54 3.77 -20.05 10.92
CA GLY A 54 3.12 -20.74 9.79
C GLY A 54 1.68 -20.30 9.51
N GLU A 55 1.17 -19.30 10.23
CA GLU A 55 -0.15 -18.73 10.01
C GLU A 55 -0.10 -17.25 9.63
N LEU A 56 -1.12 -16.80 8.91
CA LEU A 56 -1.34 -15.37 8.62
C LEU A 56 -2.35 -14.77 9.60
N LYS A 57 -1.86 -13.98 10.56
CA LYS A 57 -2.70 -13.25 11.51
C LYS A 57 -3.02 -11.85 10.98
N VAL A 58 -4.27 -11.42 11.17
CA VAL A 58 -4.68 -10.04 10.89
C VAL A 58 -4.22 -9.17 12.06
N VAL A 59 -3.44 -8.14 11.76
CA VAL A 59 -2.92 -7.17 12.75
C VAL A 59 -3.77 -5.90 12.75
N HIS A 60 -4.12 -5.41 11.56
CA HIS A 60 -5.01 -4.26 11.37
C HIS A 60 -6.02 -4.59 10.28
N GLU A 61 -7.24 -4.12 10.45
CA GLU A 61 -8.31 -4.14 9.46
C GLU A 61 -8.94 -2.76 9.45
N LEU A 62 -8.87 -2.09 8.30
CA LEU A 62 -9.32 -0.72 8.14
C LEU A 62 -10.29 -0.65 6.98
N GLU A 63 -11.48 -0.14 7.27
CA GLU A 63 -12.45 0.18 6.26
C GLU A 63 -12.35 1.66 5.89
N LYS A 64 -12.35 1.95 4.59
CA LYS A 64 -12.29 3.30 4.03
C LYS A 64 -13.53 3.59 3.19
N GLN A 65 -13.83 4.86 2.98
CA GLN A 65 -15.02 5.27 2.26
C GLN A 65 -15.04 4.77 0.80
N HIS A 66 -13.88 4.74 0.14
CA HIS A 66 -13.73 4.34 -1.25
C HIS A 66 -12.76 3.17 -1.40
N GLY A 67 -12.93 2.36 -2.45
CA GLY A 67 -12.01 1.28 -2.80
C GLY A 67 -10.56 1.75 -2.89
N VAL A 68 -9.62 0.97 -2.35
CA VAL A 68 -8.18 1.29 -2.36
C VAL A 68 -7.50 0.47 -3.44
N LYS A 69 -6.95 1.14 -4.46
CA LYS A 69 -6.53 0.49 -5.72
C LYS A 69 -5.07 0.08 -5.73
N CYS A 70 -4.21 0.87 -5.09
CA CYS A 70 -2.76 0.72 -5.12
C CYS A 70 -2.13 1.38 -3.90
N GLY A 71 -0.92 0.95 -3.54
CA GLY A 71 -0.14 1.58 -2.47
C GLY A 71 1.35 1.34 -2.56
N THR A 72 2.12 2.16 -1.83
CA THR A 72 3.59 2.09 -1.79
C THR A 72 4.14 2.55 -0.43
N PHE A 73 5.29 1.97 -0.05
CA PHE A 73 6.12 2.45 1.06
C PHE A 73 7.36 3.22 0.56
N GLY A 74 7.54 3.38 -0.76
CA GLY A 74 8.81 3.84 -1.34
C GLY A 74 9.23 5.26 -0.95
N ALA A 75 8.26 6.12 -0.62
CA ALA A 75 8.50 7.47 -0.11
C ALA A 75 8.60 7.54 1.43
N SER A 76 8.40 6.44 2.14
CA SER A 76 8.39 6.41 3.59
C SER A 76 9.76 6.04 4.17
N SER A 77 10.11 6.59 5.34
CA SER A 77 11.30 6.17 6.07
C SER A 77 11.14 4.77 6.67
N LEU A 78 12.25 4.09 6.94
CA LEU A 78 12.25 2.76 7.57
C LEU A 78 11.68 2.77 9.00
N ASP A 79 11.78 3.90 9.69
CA ASP A 79 11.25 4.07 11.04
C ASP A 79 9.74 4.25 11.01
N ALA A 80 9.25 5.14 10.15
CA ALA A 80 7.85 5.54 10.15
C ALA A 80 6.94 4.57 9.38
N ARG A 81 7.42 3.98 8.27
CA ARG A 81 6.69 2.97 7.48
C ARG A 81 5.24 3.36 7.13
N HIS A 82 5.00 4.65 6.92
CA HIS A 82 3.76 5.15 6.36
C HIS A 82 3.43 4.52 5.01
N LEU A 83 2.18 4.14 4.81
CA LEU A 83 1.66 3.63 3.55
C LEU A 83 1.00 4.78 2.78
N ALA A 84 1.51 5.09 1.59
CA ALA A 84 0.80 5.93 0.64
C ALA A 84 -0.14 5.06 -0.20
N VAL A 85 -1.40 5.48 -0.36
CA VAL A 85 -2.41 4.78 -1.14
C VAL A 85 -3.14 5.71 -2.10
N GLY A 86 -3.63 5.13 -3.20
CA GLY A 86 -4.55 5.79 -4.12
C GLY A 86 -5.90 5.08 -4.16
N ASP A 87 -6.98 5.85 -4.10
CA ASP A 87 -8.35 5.32 -4.05
C ASP A 87 -9.16 5.55 -5.34
N TYR A 88 -10.39 5.04 -5.33
CA TYR A 88 -11.34 5.11 -6.44
C TYR A 88 -11.92 6.52 -6.68
N ALA A 89 -11.84 7.41 -5.68
CA ALA A 89 -12.29 8.79 -5.78
C ALA A 89 -11.19 9.74 -6.28
N GLY A 90 -9.97 9.22 -6.54
CA GLY A 90 -8.84 10.05 -6.97
C GLY A 90 -8.13 10.73 -5.81
N ILE A 91 -8.38 10.28 -4.57
CA ILE A 91 -7.74 10.80 -3.37
C ILE A 91 -6.48 9.96 -3.12
N MET A 92 -5.35 10.66 -2.94
CA MET A 92 -4.12 10.06 -2.43
C MET A 92 -4.04 10.34 -0.94
N SER A 93 -3.85 9.29 -0.14
CA SER A 93 -3.74 9.40 1.32
C SER A 93 -2.52 8.64 1.84
N ILE A 94 -1.92 9.15 2.92
CA ILE A 94 -0.79 8.54 3.61
C ILE A 94 -1.25 8.13 5.01
N TYR A 95 -1.08 6.85 5.36
CA TYR A 95 -1.51 6.29 6.63
C TYR A 95 -0.33 5.86 7.49
N ASP A 96 -0.41 6.18 8.78
CA ASP A 96 0.38 5.56 9.84
C ASP A 96 -0.43 4.40 10.45
N PHE A 97 0.15 3.22 10.54
CA PHE A 97 -0.54 2.07 11.15
C PHE A 97 -0.59 2.15 12.68
N GLU A 98 0.16 3.06 13.33
CA GLU A 98 0.01 3.34 14.75
C GLU A 98 -1.23 4.18 15.05
N LYS A 99 -1.70 5.00 14.10
CA LYS A 99 -2.90 5.84 14.20
C LYS A 99 -3.70 5.85 12.88
N PRO A 100 -4.27 4.70 12.48
CA PRO A 100 -4.78 4.50 11.12
C PRO A 100 -6.16 5.13 10.83
N GLU A 101 -6.82 5.69 11.85
CA GLU A 101 -8.13 6.32 11.75
C GLU A 101 -8.06 7.62 10.94
N ILE A 102 -6.96 8.37 11.09
CA ILE A 102 -6.76 9.68 10.47
C ILE A 102 -5.54 9.58 9.54
N PRO A 103 -5.65 9.92 8.25
CA PRO A 103 -4.48 9.96 7.38
C PRO A 103 -3.51 11.05 7.84
N VAL A 104 -2.22 10.75 7.82
CA VAL A 104 -1.13 11.72 8.07
C VAL A 104 -1.14 12.82 7.01
N TYR A 105 -1.53 12.46 5.78
CA TYR A 105 -1.71 13.38 4.67
C TYR A 105 -2.83 12.88 3.77
N SER A 106 -3.61 13.79 3.19
CA SER A 106 -4.61 13.45 2.19
C SER A 106 -4.78 14.60 1.21
N ALA A 107 -4.86 14.30 -0.08
CA ALA A 107 -5.08 15.28 -1.14
C ALA A 107 -5.86 14.68 -2.31
N GLN A 108 -6.69 15.51 -2.93
CA GLN A 108 -7.33 15.18 -4.21
C GLN A 108 -6.27 15.25 -5.33
N ALA A 109 -5.77 14.10 -5.76
CA ALA A 109 -4.73 14.02 -6.78
C ALA A 109 -5.29 13.89 -8.21
N HIS A 110 -6.44 13.22 -8.36
CA HIS A 110 -7.06 12.94 -9.65
C HIS A 110 -8.58 13.15 -9.60
N LYS A 111 -9.24 13.34 -10.74
CA LYS A 111 -10.71 13.47 -10.82
C LYS A 111 -11.44 12.12 -10.77
N SER A 112 -10.70 11.03 -10.89
CA SER A 112 -11.18 9.65 -10.92
C SER A 112 -10.12 8.73 -10.30
N ILE A 113 -10.37 7.42 -10.32
CA ILE A 113 -9.51 6.40 -9.72
C ILE A 113 -8.02 6.60 -10.00
N ILE A 114 -7.22 6.48 -8.94
CA ILE A 114 -5.77 6.36 -9.02
C ILE A 114 -5.43 4.91 -9.36
N ASN A 115 -4.94 4.65 -10.57
CA ASN A 115 -4.67 3.29 -11.05
C ASN A 115 -3.36 2.73 -10.50
N CYS A 116 -2.35 3.61 -10.36
CA CYS A 116 -1.03 3.27 -9.88
C CYS A 116 -0.45 4.42 -9.04
N ILE A 117 0.39 4.04 -8.10
CA ILE A 117 1.19 4.93 -7.26
C ILE A 117 2.57 4.31 -7.09
N ASP A 118 3.60 5.13 -7.13
CA ASP A 118 4.95 4.73 -6.74
C ASP A 118 5.63 5.85 -5.96
N GLY A 119 6.70 5.51 -5.25
CA GLY A 119 7.46 6.44 -4.44
C GLY A 119 8.94 6.11 -4.37
N CYS A 120 9.76 7.12 -4.16
CA CYS A 120 11.20 6.99 -4.04
C CYS A 120 11.76 7.87 -2.91
N GLY A 121 13.02 7.64 -2.53
CA GLY A 121 13.75 8.50 -1.59
C GLY A 121 13.44 8.28 -0.11
N GLY A 122 12.46 7.43 0.26
CA GLY A 122 12.12 7.16 1.66
C GLY A 122 12.98 6.07 2.31
N LEU A 123 13.21 4.95 1.61
CA LEU A 123 13.80 3.73 2.18
C LEU A 123 15.35 3.71 2.16
N ASN A 124 16.00 4.88 2.11
CA ASN A 124 17.42 5.04 1.75
C ASN A 124 17.78 4.39 0.40
N ILE A 125 16.79 4.22 -0.48
CA ILE A 125 16.95 3.76 -1.86
C ILE A 125 16.71 4.97 -2.76
N GLY A 126 17.77 5.41 -3.44
CA GLY A 126 17.79 6.63 -4.26
C GLY A 126 18.49 7.81 -3.56
N TYR A 127 18.55 8.95 -4.27
CA TYR A 127 19.11 10.21 -3.77
C TYR A 127 18.04 11.29 -3.85
N GLY A 128 17.94 12.15 -2.82
CA GLY A 128 17.01 13.28 -2.80
C GLY A 128 15.97 13.20 -1.70
N ALA A 129 15.00 14.13 -1.74
CA ALA A 129 13.87 14.11 -0.83
C ALA A 129 12.89 12.98 -1.22
N PRO A 130 12.08 12.47 -0.28
CA PRO A 130 11.06 11.50 -0.63
C PRO A 130 9.95 12.10 -1.50
N GLU A 131 9.57 11.37 -2.55
CA GLU A 131 8.61 11.81 -3.57
C GLU A 131 7.61 10.71 -3.90
N LEU A 132 6.39 11.10 -4.27
CA LEU A 132 5.33 10.21 -4.75
C LEU A 132 4.87 10.62 -6.15
N ALA A 133 4.56 9.63 -6.98
CA ALA A 133 3.95 9.82 -8.28
C ALA A 133 2.67 8.96 -8.38
N THR A 134 1.58 9.56 -8.86
CA THR A 134 0.29 8.89 -9.05
C THR A 134 -0.18 9.01 -10.49
N GLY A 135 -0.72 7.92 -11.04
CA GLY A 135 -1.33 7.86 -12.37
C GLY A 135 -2.83 7.63 -12.29
N GLY A 136 -3.62 8.59 -12.77
CA GLY A 136 -5.07 8.57 -12.72
C GLY A 136 -5.74 8.00 -13.96
N ARG A 137 -7.03 7.67 -13.84
CA ARG A 137 -7.88 7.31 -15.00
C ARG A 137 -8.28 8.51 -15.85
N ASP A 138 -8.13 9.71 -15.31
CA ASP A 138 -8.33 10.98 -16.01
C ASP A 138 -7.25 11.29 -17.05
N GLY A 139 -6.20 10.46 -17.13
CA GLY A 139 -5.09 10.63 -18.07
C GLY A 139 -4.01 11.59 -17.57
N GLU A 140 -4.12 12.05 -16.32
CA GLU A 140 -3.14 12.92 -15.67
C GLU A 140 -2.13 12.08 -14.85
N LEU A 141 -0.90 12.58 -14.77
CA LEU A 141 0.15 12.07 -13.88
C LEU A 141 0.47 13.20 -12.89
N CYS A 142 0.34 12.91 -11.59
CA CYS A 142 0.56 13.88 -10.53
C CYS A 142 1.81 13.51 -9.73
N TYR A 143 2.66 14.51 -9.47
CA TYR A 143 3.83 14.38 -8.62
C TYR A 143 3.61 15.16 -7.33
N LEU A 144 3.89 14.52 -6.19
CA LEU A 144 3.88 15.17 -4.90
C LEU A 144 5.30 15.18 -4.32
N LEU A 145 5.82 16.39 -4.13
CA LEU A 145 7.04 16.68 -3.39
C LEU A 145 6.69 16.96 -1.92
N GLN A 146 7.45 16.34 -1.02
CA GLN A 146 7.34 16.37 0.45
C GLN A 146 6.15 15.61 1.06
N ILE A 147 6.47 14.44 1.63
CA ILE A 147 5.79 13.98 2.85
C ILE A 147 6.32 14.85 3.99
N PRO A 148 5.49 15.57 4.76
CA PRO A 148 5.96 16.33 5.91
C PRO A 148 6.66 15.36 6.86
N ARG A 149 7.94 15.61 7.16
CA ARG A 149 8.63 14.90 8.24
C ARG A 149 7.88 15.26 9.52
N SER A 150 7.31 14.26 10.20
CA SER A 150 6.91 14.43 11.59
C SER A 150 8.15 14.85 12.38
N GLN A 151 8.09 16.02 13.02
CA GLN A 151 9.12 16.46 13.97
C GLN A 151 9.12 15.58 15.22
#